data_AF-A0A3N9V6Z4-F1
#
_entry.id   AF-A0A3N9V6Z4-F1
#
_cell.length_a   1.000
_cell.length_b   1.000
_cell.length_c   1.000
_cell.angle_alpha   90.00
_cell.angle_beta   90.00
_cell.angle_gamma   90.00
#
_symmetry.space_group_name_H-M   'P 1'
#
loop_
_entity.id
_entity.type
_entity.pdbx_description
1 polymer ?
#
loop_
_entity_poly.entity_id
_entity_poly.type
_entity_poly.pdbx_seq_one_letter_code
_entity_poly.pdbx_strand_id
1 'polypeptide(L)'
;MNTMTYKGYIAHIEYDDRDNIFVGRLIGLPETVRVSFHADNVPELRSAFEESVDDYLETCAKIGKSPEKPASGKLMLRIPYMDSSQIASVE
;
A
#
# COMPACT_ATOMS: atom_id res chain seq x y z
N MET A 1 2.59 4.48 -15.09
CA MET A 1 2.07 4.48 -13.71
C MET A 1 3.26 4.56 -12.78
N ASN A 2 3.47 5.73 -12.15
CA ASN A 2 4.60 5.94 -11.25
C ASN A 2 4.12 5.65 -9.83
N THR A 3 4.49 4.49 -9.30
CA THR A 3 4.15 4.10 -7.93
C THR A 3 5.40 3.98 -7.09
N MET A 4 5.35 4.50 -5.86
CA MET A 4 6.42 4.34 -4.87
C MET A 4 5.99 3.35 -3.79
N THR A 5 6.93 2.57 -3.28
CA THR A 5 6.67 1.59 -2.21
C THR A 5 7.64 1.76 -1.07
N TYR A 6 7.14 1.83 0.16
CA TYR A 6 7.94 1.94 1.37
C TYR A 6 7.30 1.17 2.52
N LYS A 7 8.06 0.30 3.20
CA LYS A 7 7.60 -0.55 4.32
C LYS A 7 6.30 -1.35 4.05
N GLY A 8 5.99 -1.62 2.77
CA GLY A 8 4.78 -2.31 2.33
C GLY A 8 3.59 -1.39 2.02
N TYR A 9 3.75 -0.08 2.20
CA TYR A 9 2.79 0.94 1.75
C TYR A 9 3.10 1.32 0.30
N ILE A 10 2.04 1.61 -0.46
CA ILE A 10 2.13 1.97 -1.87
C ILE A 10 1.58 3.39 -2.01
N ALA A 11 2.30 4.24 -2.72
CA ALA A 11 1.86 5.58 -3.09
C ALA A 11 1.77 5.70 -4.60
N HIS A 12 0.70 6.32 -5.09
CA HIS A 12 0.55 6.71 -6.48
C HIS A 12 1.07 8.14 -6.64
N ILE A 13 1.96 8.35 -7.60
CA ILE A 13 2.53 9.66 -7.92
C ILE A 13 1.94 10.12 -9.25
N GLU A 14 1.34 11.31 -9.22
CA GLU A 14 0.90 12.04 -10.40
C GLU A 14 1.65 13.35 -10.51
N TYR A 15 1.96 13.74 -11.74
CA TYR A 15 2.57 15.04 -12.02
C TYR A 15 1.47 16.00 -12.48
N ASP A 16 1.37 17.15 -11.82
CA ASP A 16 0.49 18.22 -12.24
C ASP A 16 1.29 19.26 -13.04
N ASP A 17 0.97 19.38 -14.33
CA ASP A 17 1.64 20.30 -15.25
C ASP A 17 1.31 21.77 -14.96
N ARG A 18 0.17 22.07 -14.32
CA ARG A 18 -0.25 23.44 -14.04
C ARG A 18 0.60 24.08 -12.97
N ASP A 19 0.86 23.31 -11.92
CA ASP A 19 1.64 23.75 -10.76
C ASP A 19 3.09 23.28 -10.82
N ASN A 20 3.47 22.43 -11.80
CA ASN A 20 4.80 21.82 -11.94
C ASN A 20 5.23 21.04 -10.68
N ILE A 21 4.26 20.45 -9.98
CA ILE A 21 4.49 19.69 -8.74
C ILE A 21 4.13 18.22 -8.93
N PHE A 22 4.80 17.37 -8.16
CA PHE A 22 4.42 15.98 -8.01
C PHE A 22 3.46 15.84 -6.83
N VAL A 23 2.32 15.22 -7.08
CA VAL A 23 1.31 14.90 -6.06
C VAL A 23 1.34 13.40 -5.80
N GLY A 24 1.72 13.03 -4.58
CA GLY A 24 1.73 11.67 -4.08
C GLY A 24 0.53 11.37 -3.19
N ARG A 25 -0.13 10.23 -3.41
CA ARG A 25 -1.23 9.75 -2.56
C ARG A 25 -1.01 8.29 -2.18
N LEU A 26 -1.06 7.97 -0.90
CA LEU A 26 -1.05 6.57 -0.45
C LEU A 26 -2.33 5.85 -0.87
N ILE A 27 -2.16 4.64 -1.37
CA ILE A 27 -3.25 3.73 -1.76
C ILE A 27 -3.21 2.47 -0.89
N GLY A 28 -4.38 1.92 -0.59
CA GLY A 28 -4.54 0.71 0.23
C GLY A 28 -4.52 0.94 1.74
N LEU A 29 -4.39 2.17 2.21
CA LEU A 29 -4.59 2.52 3.62
C LEU A 29 -6.09 2.69 3.96
N PRO A 30 -6.50 2.46 5.22
CA PRO A 30 -7.84 2.80 5.69
C PRO A 30 -8.13 4.30 5.63
N GLU A 31 -9.43 4.66 5.56
CA GLU A 31 -9.88 6.05 5.52
C GLU A 31 -9.41 6.90 6.71
N THR A 32 -9.11 6.26 7.84
CA THR A 32 -8.55 6.93 9.02
C THR A 32 -7.13 7.46 8.83
N VAL A 33 -6.44 7.08 7.75
CA VAL A 33 -5.04 7.46 7.47
C VAL A 33 -4.93 7.89 6.00
N ARG A 34 -5.38 9.12 5.72
CA ARG A 34 -5.22 9.75 4.39
C ARG A 34 -3.90 10.50 4.33
N VAL A 35 -2.86 9.82 3.84
CA VAL A 35 -1.56 10.46 3.58
C VAL A 35 -1.49 10.91 2.12
N SER A 36 -1.43 12.22 1.94
CA SER A 36 -1.14 12.88 0.66
C SER A 36 -0.01 13.86 0.86
N PHE A 37 0.93 13.87 -0.06
CA PHE A 37 2.14 14.67 -0.01
C PHE A 37 2.37 15.26 -1.40
N HIS A 38 3.04 16.40 -1.45
CA HIS A 38 3.43 17.03 -2.69
C HIS A 38 4.89 17.48 -2.59
N ALA A 39 5.58 17.50 -3.71
CA ALA A 39 6.93 18.04 -3.77
C ALA A 39 7.29 18.46 -5.19
N ASP A 40 8.24 19.36 -5.29
CA ASP A 40 8.81 19.86 -6.54
C ASP A 40 9.84 18.88 -7.13
N ASN A 41 10.41 18.02 -6.27
CA ASN A 41 11.50 17.10 -6.62
C ASN A 41 11.19 15.66 -6.19
N VAL A 42 11.54 14.69 -7.03
CA VAL A 42 11.45 13.24 -6.72
C VAL A 42 12.13 12.84 -5.40
N PRO A 43 13.37 13.28 -5.07
CA PRO A 43 14.01 12.92 -3.81
C PRO A 43 13.30 13.49 -2.57
N GLU A 44 12.75 14.70 -2.67
CA GLU A 44 11.97 15.30 -1.58
C GLU A 44 10.62 14.62 -1.41
N LEU A 45 9.96 14.32 -2.53
CA LEU A 45 8.71 13.56 -2.56
C LEU A 45 8.86 12.22 -1.83
N ARG A 46 9.97 11.53 -2.10
CA ARG A 46 10.30 10.25 -1.47
C ARG A 46 10.58 10.42 0.02
N SER A 47 11.37 11.43 0.41
CA SER A 47 11.68 11.69 1.82
C SER A 47 10.42 12.05 2.62
N ALA A 48 9.56 12.91 2.09
CA ALA A 48 8.28 13.29 2.69
C ALA A 48 7.35 12.07 2.86
N PHE A 49 7.35 11.16 1.89
CA PHE A 49 6.63 9.89 1.99
C PHE A 49 7.18 8.97 3.07
N GLU A 50 8.50 8.78 3.11
CA GLU A 50 9.17 7.92 4.09
C GLU A 50 8.94 8.44 5.53
N GLU A 51 9.04 9.76 5.74
CA GLU A 51 8.78 10.42 7.02
C GLU A 51 7.32 10.27 7.46
N SER A 52 6.36 10.53 6.56
CA SER A 52 4.93 10.41 6.87
C SER A 52 4.53 8.99 7.27
N VAL A 53 5.12 7.97 6.62
CA VAL A 53 4.89 6.57 6.97
C VAL A 53 5.55 6.22 8.30
N ASP A 54 6.76 6.72 8.55
CA ASP A 54 7.48 6.43 9.79
C ASP A 54 6.79 7.05 11.02
N ASP A 55 6.37 8.31 10.92
CA ASP A 55 5.62 9.00 11.97
C ASP A 55 4.28 8.29 12.26
N TYR A 56 3.59 7.81 11.22
CA TYR A 56 2.38 7.00 11.38
C TYR A 56 2.66 5.69 12.14
N LEU A 57 3.72 4.97 11.78
CA LEU A 57 4.10 3.72 12.43
C LEU A 57 4.54 3.95 13.88
N GLU A 58 5.29 5.02 14.15
CA GLU A 58 5.71 5.41 15.48
C GLU A 58 4.50 5.79 16.34
N THR A 59 3.56 6.57 15.79
CA THR A 59 2.31 6.93 16.46
C THR A 59 1.48 5.68 16.76
N CYS A 60 1.34 4.75 15.81
CA CYS A 60 0.69 3.45 16.03
C CYS A 60 1.35 2.64 17.16
N ALA A 61 2.69 2.61 17.21
CA ALA A 61 3.44 1.94 18.27
C ALA A 61 3.20 2.61 19.64
N LYS A 62 3.20 3.95 19.71
CA LYS A 62 2.95 4.72 20.94
C LYS A 62 1.54 4.51 21.50
N ILE A 63 0.53 4.44 20.63
CA ILE A 63 -0.87 4.23 21.04
C ILE A 63 -1.22 2.74 21.23
N GLY A 64 -0.28 1.82 20.98
CA GLY A 64 -0.50 0.38 21.07
C GLY A 64 -1.51 -0.17 20.06
N LYS A 65 -1.77 0.56 18.96
CA LYS A 65 -2.62 0.07 17.87
C LYS A 65 -1.77 -0.64 16.82
N SER A 66 -2.27 -1.76 16.33
CA SER A 66 -1.63 -2.44 15.21
C SER A 66 -1.73 -1.54 13.97
N PRO A 67 -0.61 -1.19 13.32
CA PRO A 67 -0.65 -0.41 12.10
C PRO A 67 -1.38 -1.22 11.04
N GLU A 68 -2.47 -0.67 10.54
CA GLU A 68 -3.27 -1.33 9.52
C GLU A 68 -2.50 -1.24 8.20
N LYS A 69 -1.80 -2.32 7.86
CA LYS A 69 -1.07 -2.39 6.59
C LYS A 69 -2.08 -2.59 5.47
N PRO A 70 -1.91 -1.92 4.31
CA PRO A 70 -2.61 -2.32 3.09
C PRO A 70 -2.38 -3.82 2.95
N ALA A 71 -3.46 -4.58 2.79
CA ALA A 71 -3.43 -6.04 2.75
C ALA A 71 -2.29 -6.49 1.83
N SER A 72 -1.14 -6.81 2.44
CA SER A 72 -0.06 -7.45 1.73
C SER A 72 -0.69 -8.75 1.29
N GLY A 73 -0.85 -8.93 -0.02
CA GLY A 73 -1.58 -10.03 -0.65
C GLY A 73 -1.00 -11.42 -0.38
N LYS A 74 -0.41 -11.65 0.80
CA LYS A 74 -0.24 -12.96 1.40
C LYS A 74 -1.57 -13.40 2.02
N LEU A 75 -2.59 -13.47 1.17
CA LEU A 75 -3.67 -14.42 1.41
C LEU A 75 -3.02 -15.80 1.31
N MET A 76 -2.68 -16.41 2.45
CA MET A 76 -2.47 -17.85 2.52
C MET A 76 -3.83 -18.51 2.27
N LEU A 77 -4.33 -18.43 1.03
CA LEU A 77 -5.45 -19.23 0.60
C LEU A 77 -4.92 -20.65 0.45
N ARG A 78 -4.99 -21.41 1.54
CA ARG A 78 -4.82 -22.85 1.46
C ARG A 78 -6.05 -23.39 0.72
N ILE A 79 -5.94 -23.47 -0.59
CA ILE A 79 -6.88 -24.20 -1.44
C ILE A 79 -6.72 -25.67 -1.05
N PRO A 80 -7.70 -26.34 -0.42
CA PRO A 80 -7.65 -27.78 -0.38
C PRO A 80 -7.76 -28.26 -1.82
N TYR A 81 -6.72 -28.94 -2.30
CA TYR A 81 -6.75 -29.67 -3.56
C TYR A 81 -7.91 -30.66 -3.49
N MET A 82 -9.01 -30.37 -4.17
CA MET A 82 -10.06 -31.36 -4.42
C MET A 82 -9.46 -32.33 -5.44
N ASP A 83 -9.15 -33.53 -4.94
CA ASP A 83 -8.60 -34.63 -5.70
C ASP A 83 -9.47 -34.93 -6.93
N SER A 84 -8.87 -34.89 -8.11
CA SER A 84 -9.55 -35.17 -9.39
C SER A 84 -9.76 -36.68 -9.64
N SER A 85 -9.74 -37.54 -8.62
CA SER A 85 -10.13 -38.95 -8.77
C SER A 85 -11.62 -39.12 -8.49
N GLN A 86 -12.45 -38.88 -9.50
CA GLN A 86 -13.66 -39.67 -9.83
C GLN A 86 -14.39 -38.97 -10.99
N ILE A 87 -13.86 -39.08 -12.21
CA ILE A 87 -14.72 -39.18 -13.40
C ILE A 87 -14.53 -40.56 -14.03
N ALA A 88 -14.77 -41.59 -13.21
CA ALA A 88 -14.99 -42.93 -13.70
C ALA A 88 -16.51 -43.13 -13.77
N SER A 89 -16.99 -43.31 -15.01
CA SER A 89 -18.20 -44.03 -15.42
C SER A 89 -19.40 -44.04 -14.46
N VAL A 90 -20.52 -43.45 -14.90
CA VAL A 90 -21.82 -44.11 -14.79
C VAL A 90 -22.71 -43.66 -15.95
N GLU A 91 -23.14 -44.69 -16.69
CA GLU A 91 -24.25 -44.87 -17.65
C GLU A 91 -24.74 -43.72 -18.55
#